data_AF-A0A8D9F6M1-F1
#
_entry.id   AF-A0A8D9F6M1-F1
#
_cell.length_a   1.000
_cell.length_b   1.000
_cell.length_c   1.000
_cell.angle_alpha   90.00
_cell.angle_beta   90.00
_cell.angle_gamma   90.00
#
_symmetry.space_group_name_H-M   'P 1'
#
loop_
_entity.id
_entity.type
_entity.pdbx_description
1 polymer ?
#
loop_
_entity_poly.entity_id
_entity_poly.type
_entity_poly.pdbx_seq_one_letter_code
_entity_poly.pdbx_strand_id
1 'polypeptide(L)'
;MYHLLNRTLQKFQPPKRRAIERPIAKITKSKTSSRLSVLPVEKDHFNLTASEFRDALAIRYHREPPSMPSSCDGCGDKAFNLNHALCCKTGGLVTRRHNEVRDVLGELCERAWGIVVKEPIITEEPNGLRVDLAV
;
A
#
# COMPACT_ATOMS: atom_id res chain seq x y z
N MET A 1 4.60 24.27 -19.81
CA MET A 1 4.06 23.60 -18.61
C MET A 1 4.67 24.12 -17.30
N TYR A 2 6.00 24.19 -17.15
CA TYR A 2 6.67 24.71 -15.95
C TYR A 2 6.33 26.16 -15.55
N HIS A 3 6.19 27.06 -16.54
CA HIS A 3 5.89 28.47 -16.28
C HIS A 3 4.51 28.70 -15.63
N LEU A 4 3.50 27.91 -16.01
CA LEU A 4 2.16 27.99 -15.41
C LEU A 4 2.15 27.49 -13.96
N LEU A 5 2.91 26.42 -13.70
CA LEU A 5 3.03 25.82 -12.38
C LEU A 5 3.71 26.78 -11.39
N ASN A 6 4.83 27.38 -11.79
CA ASN A 6 5.56 28.35 -10.96
C ASN A 6 4.70 29.59 -10.62
N ARG A 7 3.91 30.08 -11.58
CA ARG A 7 2.99 31.21 -11.36
C ARG A 7 1.85 30.86 -10.40
N THR A 8 1.41 29.61 -10.40
CA THR A 8 0.36 29.12 -9.49
C THR A 8 0.90 28.90 -8.08
N LEU A 9 2.12 28.37 -7.96
CA LEU A 9 2.78 28.12 -6.68
C LEU A 9 3.05 29.40 -5.88
N GLN A 10 3.33 30.51 -6.57
CA GLN A 10 3.53 31.82 -5.95
C GLN A 10 2.29 32.36 -5.21
N LYS A 11 1.08 31.83 -5.47
CA LYS A 11 -0.16 32.23 -4.79
C LYS A 11 -0.32 31.62 -3.41
N PHE A 12 0.46 30.60 -3.06
CA PHE A 12 0.35 29.92 -1.77
C PHE A 12 1.33 30.50 -0.74
N GLN A 13 0.92 30.49 0.53
CA GLN A 13 1.80 30.84 1.65
C GLN A 13 3.08 29.98 1.66
N PRO A 14 4.23 30.51 2.12
CA PRO A 14 5.52 29.82 2.04
C PRO A 14 5.55 28.38 2.58
N PRO A 15 4.88 28.02 3.70
CA PRO A 15 4.86 26.64 4.19
C PRO A 15 4.16 25.69 3.22
N LYS A 16 2.99 26.08 2.72
CA LYS A 16 2.19 25.30 1.77
C LYS A 16 2.88 25.19 0.41
N ARG A 17 3.50 26.28 -0.04
CA ARG A 17 4.29 26.32 -1.27
C ARG A 17 5.45 25.34 -1.24
N ARG A 18 6.27 25.35 -0.18
CA ARG A 18 7.40 24.41 0.00
C ARG A 18 6.95 22.96 0.05
N ALA A 19 5.82 22.69 0.71
CA ALA A 19 5.27 21.34 0.80
C ALA A 19 4.84 20.79 -0.58
N ILE A 20 4.39 21.65 -1.49
CA ILE A 20 4.00 21.27 -2.87
C ILE A 20 5.23 21.25 -3.81
N GLU A 21 6.16 22.19 -3.66
CA GLU A 21 7.37 22.27 -4.49
C GLU A 21 8.29 21.07 -4.32
N ARG A 22 8.49 20.57 -3.09
CA ARG A 22 9.35 19.41 -2.80
C ARG A 22 8.98 18.15 -3.60
N PRO A 23 7.73 17.64 -3.54
CA PRO A 23 7.35 16.46 -4.31
C PRO A 23 7.40 16.74 -5.81
N ILE A 24 6.97 17.91 -6.28
CA ILE A 24 7.01 18.24 -7.71
C ILE A 24 8.45 18.25 -8.23
N ALA A 25 9.37 18.89 -7.52
CA ALA A 25 10.79 18.93 -7.88
C ALA A 25 11.40 17.52 -7.89
N LYS A 26 11.02 16.67 -6.92
CA LYS A 26 11.44 15.25 -6.90
C LYS A 26 10.91 14.53 -8.16
N ILE A 27 9.61 14.61 -8.43
CA ILE A 27 8.93 14.01 -9.59
C ILE A 27 9.60 14.44 -10.90
N THR A 28 9.79 15.74 -11.10
CA THR A 28 10.37 16.25 -12.35
C THR A 28 11.84 15.92 -12.51
N LYS A 29 12.65 15.98 -11.44
CA LYS A 29 14.05 15.54 -11.48
C LYS A 29 14.16 14.05 -11.80
N SER A 30 13.23 13.26 -11.27
CA SER A 30 13.15 11.81 -11.53
C SER A 30 12.49 11.44 -12.86
N LYS A 31 11.98 12.40 -13.65
CA LYS A 31 11.17 12.17 -14.85
C LYS A 31 10.00 11.21 -14.63
N THR A 32 9.48 11.14 -13.40
CA THR A 32 8.26 10.37 -13.12
C THR A 32 7.05 11.22 -13.46
N SER A 33 5.93 10.55 -13.73
CA SER A 33 4.65 11.24 -13.75
C SER A 33 4.28 11.66 -12.33
N SER A 34 3.48 12.72 -12.17
CA SER A 34 2.82 13.06 -10.90
C SER A 34 2.00 11.91 -10.29
N ARG A 35 1.77 10.88 -11.11
CA ARG A 35 1.06 9.66 -10.80
C ARG A 35 1.87 8.70 -9.93
N LEU A 36 3.18 8.58 -10.14
CA LEU A 36 4.07 7.83 -9.26
C LEU A 36 4.81 8.85 -8.39
N SER A 37 4.28 9.10 -7.20
CA SER A 37 4.87 10.01 -6.21
C SER A 37 6.29 9.60 -5.83
N VAL A 38 6.66 8.36 -6.11
CA VAL A 38 7.96 7.79 -5.81
C VAL A 38 8.41 6.89 -6.97
N LEU A 39 9.69 6.97 -7.33
CA LEU A 39 10.33 6.06 -8.27
C LEU A 39 10.45 4.68 -7.62
N PRO A 40 10.15 3.58 -8.33
CA PRO A 40 10.41 2.25 -7.82
C PRO A 40 11.90 1.90 -7.94
N VAL A 41 12.75 2.62 -7.20
CA VAL A 41 14.21 2.47 -7.23
C VAL A 41 14.69 1.84 -5.93
N GLU A 42 15.60 0.89 -6.06
CA GLU A 42 16.19 0.14 -4.95
C GLU A 42 16.92 1.04 -3.95
N LYS A 43 17.62 2.07 -4.44
CA LYS A 43 18.34 3.04 -3.59
C LYS A 43 17.45 3.75 -2.55
N ASP A 44 16.16 3.86 -2.82
CA ASP A 44 15.19 4.52 -1.95
C ASP A 44 14.30 3.47 -1.25
N HIS A 45 14.62 2.17 -1.38
CA HIS A 45 13.84 1.03 -0.87
C HIS A 45 12.39 0.98 -1.38
N PHE A 46 12.17 1.45 -2.62
CA PHE A 46 10.86 1.40 -3.28
C PHE A 46 10.84 0.44 -4.47
N ASN A 47 11.83 -0.44 -4.60
CA ASN A 47 11.85 -1.44 -5.65
C ASN A 47 10.61 -2.33 -5.56
N LEU A 48 9.85 -2.37 -6.64
CA LEU A 48 8.75 -3.30 -6.83
C LEU A 48 9.18 -4.35 -7.84
N THR A 49 8.77 -5.59 -7.62
CA THR A 49 8.84 -6.62 -8.66
C THR A 49 7.98 -6.22 -9.85
N ALA A 50 8.24 -6.82 -11.02
CA ALA A 50 7.48 -6.52 -12.22
C ALA A 50 5.98 -6.86 -12.07
N SER A 51 5.63 -7.89 -11.28
CA SER A 51 4.25 -8.24 -10.94
C SER A 51 3.62 -7.19 -10.04
N GLU A 52 4.25 -6.83 -8.93
CA GLU A 52 3.71 -5.83 -7.99
C GLU A 52 3.44 -4.49 -8.67
N PHE A 53 4.35 -4.06 -9.55
CA PHE A 53 4.16 -2.82 -10.29
C PHE A 53 2.96 -2.89 -11.24
N ARG A 54 2.80 -3.98 -12.00
CA ARG A 54 1.67 -4.17 -12.92
C ARG A 54 0.35 -4.28 -12.17
N ASP A 55 0.32 -5.02 -11.07
CA ASP A 55 -0.88 -5.24 -10.27
C ASP A 55 -1.31 -3.94 -9.58
N ALA A 56 -0.37 -3.17 -9.03
CA ALA A 56 -0.64 -1.86 -8.46
C ALA A 56 -1.21 -0.89 -9.51
N LEU A 57 -0.71 -0.94 -10.75
CA LEU A 57 -1.28 -0.16 -11.86
C LEU A 57 -2.70 -0.62 -12.20
N ALA A 58 -2.93 -1.93 -12.33
CA ALA A 58 -4.24 -2.49 -12.64
C ALA A 58 -5.28 -2.07 -11.59
N ILE A 59 -4.99 -2.30 -10.30
CA ILE A 59 -5.84 -1.93 -9.16
C ILE A 59 -6.18 -0.44 -9.20
N ARG A 60 -5.19 0.43 -9.42
CA ARG A 60 -5.38 1.89 -9.45
C ARG A 60 -6.32 2.36 -10.56
N TYR A 61 -6.33 1.68 -11.69
CA TYR A 61 -7.22 1.98 -12.81
C TYR A 61 -8.49 1.13 -12.81
N HIS A 62 -8.78 0.44 -11.70
CA HIS A 62 -9.92 -0.45 -11.58
C HIS A 62 -9.95 -1.52 -12.68
N ARG A 63 -8.78 -2.07 -13.02
CA ARG A 63 -8.61 -3.21 -13.92
C ARG A 63 -8.21 -4.43 -13.12
N GLU A 64 -8.64 -5.59 -13.57
CA GLU A 64 -8.26 -6.86 -12.93
C GLU A 64 -6.77 -7.16 -13.22
N PRO A 65 -5.96 -7.43 -12.17
CA PRO A 65 -4.60 -7.93 -12.33
C PRO A 65 -4.56 -9.20 -13.19
N PRO A 66 -3.57 -9.37 -14.08
CA PRO A 66 -3.52 -10.51 -15.02
C PRO A 66 -3.45 -11.89 -14.36
N SER A 67 -2.95 -11.96 -13.14
CA SER A 67 -2.74 -13.21 -12.39
C SER A 67 -3.68 -13.32 -11.18
N MET A 68 -4.83 -12.65 -11.22
CA MET A 68 -5.86 -12.75 -10.19
C MET A 68 -6.52 -14.15 -10.24
N PRO A 69 -6.66 -14.86 -9.10
CA PRO A 69 -7.36 -16.14 -9.07
C PRO A 69 -8.84 -15.95 -9.42
N SER A 70 -9.50 -17.00 -9.93
CA SER A 70 -10.91 -16.95 -10.32
C SER A 70 -11.88 -17.06 -9.13
N SER A 71 -11.46 -17.72 -8.05
CA SER A 71 -12.26 -17.96 -6.84
C SER A 71 -11.56 -17.43 -5.58
N CYS A 72 -12.36 -17.07 -4.58
CA CYS A 72 -11.86 -16.61 -3.29
C CYS A 72 -11.58 -17.79 -2.37
N ASP A 73 -10.35 -17.89 -1.89
CA ASP A 73 -9.93 -18.84 -0.86
C ASP A 73 -10.77 -18.83 0.43
N GLY A 74 -11.30 -17.66 0.85
CA GLY A 74 -12.12 -17.54 2.05
C GLY A 74 -13.64 -17.42 1.83
N CYS A 75 -14.10 -17.23 0.59
CA CYS A 75 -15.54 -17.09 0.28
C CYS A 75 -16.09 -18.29 -0.51
N GLY A 76 -15.27 -19.32 -0.78
CA GLY A 76 -15.63 -20.48 -1.59
C GLY A 76 -15.78 -20.10 -3.08
N ASP A 77 -16.83 -20.58 -3.72
CA ASP A 77 -17.05 -20.45 -5.17
C ASP A 77 -17.44 -19.04 -5.66
N LYS A 78 -17.33 -18.01 -4.81
CA LYS A 78 -17.58 -16.64 -5.25
C LYS A 78 -16.47 -16.19 -6.20
N ALA A 79 -16.90 -15.59 -7.33
CA ALA A 79 -16.00 -14.99 -8.30
C ALA A 79 -15.11 -13.93 -7.63
N PHE A 80 -13.80 -14.08 -7.78
CA PHE A 80 -12.79 -13.23 -7.15
C PHE A 80 -12.42 -12.06 -8.05
N ASN A 81 -13.35 -11.14 -8.23
CA ASN A 81 -13.09 -9.90 -8.96
C ASN A 81 -12.37 -8.86 -8.09
N LEU A 82 -11.86 -7.79 -8.72
CA LEU A 82 -11.11 -6.73 -8.02
C LEU A 82 -11.87 -6.14 -6.82
N ASN A 83 -13.17 -5.88 -6.95
CA ASN A 83 -13.95 -5.30 -5.86
C ASN A 83 -14.06 -6.26 -4.68
N HIS A 84 -14.25 -7.55 -4.95
CA HIS A 84 -14.22 -8.59 -3.94
C HIS A 84 -12.84 -8.67 -3.28
N ALA A 85 -11.75 -8.73 -4.06
CA ALA A 85 -10.39 -8.80 -3.54
C ALA A 85 -10.03 -7.65 -2.59
N LEU A 86 -10.54 -6.44 -2.84
CA LEU A 86 -10.29 -5.26 -2.01
C LEU A 86 -11.15 -5.18 -0.74
N CYS A 87 -12.32 -5.82 -0.74
CA CYS A 87 -13.31 -5.71 0.34
C CYS A 87 -13.53 -7.02 1.11
N CYS A 88 -12.96 -8.13 0.66
CA CYS A 88 -13.19 -9.44 1.26
C CYS A 88 -12.61 -9.50 2.66
N LYS A 89 -13.48 -9.87 3.61
CA LYS A 89 -13.12 -10.03 5.03
C LYS A 89 -12.71 -11.46 5.38
N THR A 90 -13.02 -12.43 4.51
CA THR A 90 -12.78 -13.85 4.76
C THR A 90 -11.56 -14.38 4.01
N GLY A 91 -11.22 -13.84 2.84
CA GLY A 91 -10.07 -14.25 2.02
C GLY A 91 -8.72 -13.68 2.48
N GLY A 92 -8.63 -13.21 3.72
CA GLY A 92 -7.36 -12.89 4.40
C GLY A 92 -6.54 -11.69 3.90
N LEU A 93 -6.71 -11.21 2.66
CA LEU A 93 -5.85 -10.16 2.09
C LEU A 93 -5.91 -8.83 2.86
N VAL A 94 -7.10 -8.41 3.28
CA VAL A 94 -7.28 -7.19 4.09
C VAL A 94 -6.59 -7.35 5.44
N THR A 95 -6.84 -8.48 6.12
CA THR A 95 -6.21 -8.81 7.41
C THR A 95 -4.69 -8.86 7.29
N ARG A 96 -4.15 -9.49 6.25
CA ARG A 96 -2.72 -9.58 5.99
C ARG A 96 -2.06 -8.21 5.86
N ARG A 97 -2.70 -7.28 5.13
CA ARG A 97 -2.20 -5.89 5.01
C ARG A 97 -2.19 -5.16 6.35
N HIS A 98 -3.22 -5.33 7.17
CA HIS A 98 -3.24 -4.75 8.51
C HIS A 98 -2.17 -5.36 9.42
N ASN A 99 -1.99 -6.67 9.33
CA ASN A 99 -0.96 -7.41 10.06
C ASN A 99 0.45 -6.92 9.69
N GLU A 100 0.72 -6.75 8.39
CA GLU A 100 2.01 -6.25 7.91
C GLU A 100 2.32 -4.85 8.47
N VAL A 101 1.36 -3.92 8.43
CA VAL A 101 1.54 -2.57 8.99
C VAL A 101 1.76 -2.63 10.51
N ARG A 102 1.00 -3.46 11.23
CA ARG A 102 1.17 -3.67 12.67
C ARG A 102 2.58 -4.21 12.98
N ASP A 103 3.01 -5.22 12.25
CA ASP A 103 4.27 -5.92 12.51
C ASP A 103 5.47 -5.02 12.22
N VAL A 104 5.46 -4.27 11.10
CA VAL A 104 6.49 -3.25 10.81
C VAL A 104 6.53 -2.16 11.88
N LEU A 105 5.37 -1.68 12.34
CA LEU A 105 5.34 -0.69 13.41
C LEU A 105 5.90 -1.28 14.71
N GLY A 106 5.54 -2.51 15.05
CA GLY A 106 6.08 -3.23 16.20
C GLY A 106 7.59 -3.32 16.17
N GLU A 107 8.18 -3.73 15.04
CA GLU A 107 9.63 -3.80 14.85
C GLU A 107 10.32 -2.43 15.00
N LEU A 108 9.71 -1.37 14.46
CA LEU A 108 10.24 -0.01 14.62
C LEU A 108 10.20 0.44 16.08
N CYS A 109 9.10 0.14 16.79
CA CYS A 109 8.95 0.44 18.21
C CYS A 109 9.95 -0.33 19.06
N GLU A 110 10.17 -1.62 18.77
CA GLU A 110 11.14 -2.46 19.46
C GLU A 110 12.57 -1.90 19.33
N ARG A 111 12.95 -1.47 18.12
CA ARG A 111 14.24 -0.83 17.87
C ARG A 111 14.40 0.51 18.59
N ALA A 112 13.32 1.25 18.79
CA ALA A 112 13.35 2.58 19.40
C ALA A 112 13.30 2.54 20.94
N TRP A 113 12.47 1.67 21.51
CA TRP A 113 12.12 1.68 22.94
C TRP A 113 12.47 0.39 23.68
N GLY A 114 12.94 -0.66 22.99
CA GLY A 114 13.24 -1.95 23.60
C GLY A 114 12.00 -2.84 23.67
N ILE A 115 11.54 -3.20 24.87
CA ILE A 115 10.57 -4.28 25.07
C ILE A 115 9.19 -3.89 24.51
N VAL A 116 8.94 -4.27 23.26
CA VAL A 116 7.65 -4.14 22.58
C VAL A 116 7.20 -5.54 22.18
N VAL A 117 5.99 -5.91 22.60
CA VAL A 117 5.43 -7.24 22.33
C VAL A 117 4.14 -7.06 21.55
N LYS A 118 3.99 -7.84 20.49
CA LYS A 118 2.75 -7.94 19.73
C LYS A 118 1.66 -8.60 20.60
N GLU A 119 0.46 -8.04 20.57
CA GLU A 119 -0.66 -8.60 21.31
C GLU A 119 -0.85 -10.09 20.95
N PRO A 120 -0.90 -11.00 21.95
CA PRO A 120 -1.08 -12.42 21.69
C PRO A 120 -2.46 -12.68 21.08
N ILE A 121 -2.52 -13.60 20.14
CA ILE A 121 -3.79 -14.01 19.52
C ILE A 121 -4.61 -14.78 20.57
N ILE A 122 -5.74 -14.22 20.97
CA ILE A 122 -6.70 -14.90 21.85
C ILE A 122 -7.58 -15.77 20.95
N THR A 123 -7.32 -17.09 20.94
CA THR A 123 -8.17 -18.06 20.23
C THR A 123 -9.39 -18.38 21.08
N GLU A 124 -10.57 -17.94 20.65
CA GLU A 124 -11.84 -18.46 21.17
C GLU A 124 -12.20 -19.76 20.42
N GLU A 125 -11.94 -20.90 21.06
CA GLU A 125 -12.39 -22.26 20.66
C GLU A 125 -11.91 -22.76 19.25
N PRO A 126 -11.92 -24.09 19.00
CA PRO A 126 -11.20 -24.70 17.86
C PRO A 126 -11.66 -24.27 16.46
N ASN A 127 -12.81 -23.60 16.35
CA ASN A 127 -13.47 -23.25 15.08
C ASN A 127 -13.68 -21.74 14.90
N GLY A 128 -12.96 -20.90 15.66
CA GLY A 128 -12.95 -19.46 15.43
C GLY A 128 -12.39 -19.12 14.05
N LEU A 129 -13.25 -18.74 13.11
CA LEU A 129 -12.92 -18.29 11.75
C LEU A 129 -12.20 -16.93 11.75
N ARG A 130 -11.06 -16.82 12.43
CA ARG A 130 -10.18 -15.66 12.27
C ARG A 130 -9.03 -16.02 11.35
N VAL A 131 -8.96 -15.25 10.27
CA VAL A 131 -7.99 -15.37 9.18
C VAL A 131 -6.62 -14.79 9.56
N ASP A 132 -6.41 -14.49 10.84
CA ASP A 132 -5.16 -13.99 11.42
C ASP A 132 -4.14 -15.11 11.71
N LEU A 133 -4.53 -16.38 11.55
CA LEU A 133 -3.78 -17.55 12.02
C LEU A 133 -2.93 -18.29 10.98
N ALA A 134 -2.95 -17.92 9.69
CA ALA A 134 -2.21 -18.65 8.67
C ALA A 134 -1.58 -17.75 7.60
N VAL A 135 -0.71 -16.82 8.01
CA VAL A 135 0.35 -16.25 7.15
C VAL A 135 1.59 -16.03 7.99
#